data_AF-A0A7C3NCV1-F1
#
_entry.id   AF-A0A7C3NCV1-F1
#
_cell.length_a   1.000
_cell.length_b   1.000
_cell.length_c   1.000
_cell.angle_alpha   90.00
_cell.angle_beta   90.00
_cell.angle_gamma   90.00
#
_symmetry.space_group_name_H-M   'P 1'
#
loop_
_entity.id
_entity.type
_entity.pdbx_description
1 polymer ?
#
loop_
_entity_poly.entity_id
_entity_poly.type
_entity_poly.pdbx_seq_one_letter_code
_entity_poly.pdbx_strand_id
1 'polypeptide(L)'
;MTIDISFLGALGTLSIIFLFYIFARLSERLGSVEKMAPLYRYYYVAIFFLAIGYFTQLLMVNVYSAPENFPAWVTSSWFPLLGHHVPLAIGVTIGLVVTWRYWSWLVTEYRK
;
A
#
# COMPACT_ATOMS: atom_id res chain seq x y z
N MET A 1 -14.60 24.04 -11.81
CA MET A 1 -13.45 23.46 -11.08
C MET A 1 -13.83 22.03 -10.75
N THR A 2 -13.66 21.12 -11.71
CA THR A 2 -13.95 19.69 -11.53
C THR A 2 -12.82 19.12 -10.70
N ILE A 3 -13.14 18.60 -9.52
CA ILE A 3 -12.22 17.72 -8.80
C ILE A 3 -12.24 16.44 -9.61
N ASP A 4 -11.35 16.36 -10.59
CA ASP A 4 -11.27 15.21 -11.49
C ASP A 4 -10.98 13.98 -10.63
N ILE A 5 -11.77 12.92 -10.83
CA ILE A 5 -11.81 11.69 -10.03
C ILE A 5 -10.41 11.09 -9.78
N SER A 6 -9.46 11.39 -10.68
CA SER A 6 -8.03 11.18 -10.58
C SER A 6 -7.38 11.68 -9.28
N PHE A 7 -7.73 12.89 -8.83
CA PHE A 7 -7.18 13.51 -7.61
C PHE A 7 -7.66 12.79 -6.35
N LEU A 8 -8.93 12.37 -6.35
CA LEU A 8 -9.51 11.59 -5.26
C LEU A 8 -8.86 10.20 -5.18
N GLY A 9 -8.55 9.59 -6.32
CA GLY A 9 -7.80 8.34 -6.39
C GLY A 9 -6.39 8.48 -5.81
N ALA A 10 -5.66 9.55 -6.12
CA ALA A 10 -4.32 9.78 -5.58
C ALA A 10 -4.34 9.99 -4.06
N LEU A 11 -5.33 10.74 -3.55
CA LEU A 11 -5.54 10.94 -2.12
C LEU A 11 -5.89 9.62 -1.41
N GLY A 12 -6.74 8.78 -2.00
CA GLY A 12 -7.09 7.48 -1.44
C GLY A 12 -5.87 6.57 -1.25
N THR A 13 -5.00 6.48 -2.26
CA THR A 13 -3.77 5.68 -2.19
C THR A 13 -2.80 6.25 -1.16
N LEU A 14 -2.69 7.58 -1.06
CA LEU A 14 -1.92 8.25 -0.01
C LEU A 14 -2.44 7.93 1.39
N SER A 15 -3.76 7.93 1.60
CA SER A 15 -4.37 7.54 2.87
C SER A 15 -4.05 6.10 3.24
N ILE A 16 -4.05 5.17 2.28
CA ILE A 16 -3.68 3.76 2.52
C ILE A 16 -2.20 3.66 2.92
N ILE A 17 -1.29 4.35 2.23
CA ILE A 17 0.13 4.39 2.60
C ILE A 17 0.30 4.93 4.03
N PHE A 18 -0.43 6.00 4.36
CA PHE A 18 -0.37 6.60 5.69
C PHE A 18 -0.92 5.67 6.78
N LEU A 19 -2.01 4.95 6.49
CA LEU A 19 -2.56 3.94 7.38
C LEU A 19 -1.54 2.81 7.64
N PHE A 20 -0.88 2.33 6.60
CA PHE A 20 0.19 1.33 6.71
C PHE A 20 1.37 1.82 7.51
N TYR A 21 1.72 3.11 7.38
CA TYR A 21 2.75 3.74 8.20
C TYR A 21 2.36 3.80 9.68
N ILE A 22 1.11 4.16 10.01
CA ILE A 22 0.60 4.11 11.38
C ILE A 22 0.68 2.68 11.93
N PHE A 23 0.22 1.70 11.16
CA PHE A 23 0.27 0.29 11.56
C PHE A 23 1.70 -0.21 11.79
N ALA A 24 2.65 0.19 10.94
CA ALA A 24 4.06 -0.13 11.11
C ALA A 24 4.59 0.37 12.46
N ARG A 25 4.29 1.63 12.78
CA ARG A 25 4.74 2.29 14.02
C ARG A 25 4.04 1.74 15.26
N LEU A 26 2.76 1.41 15.15
CA LEU A 26 2.02 0.74 16.21
C LEU A 26 2.59 -0.66 16.48
N SER A 27 2.87 -1.43 15.43
CA SER A 27 3.46 -2.77 15.53
C SER A 27 4.88 -2.73 16.09
N GLU A 28 5.67 -1.71 15.75
CA GLU A 28 7.00 -1.49 16.34
C GLU A 28 6.91 -1.24 17.85
N ARG A 29 5.99 -0.38 18.30
CA ARG A 29 5.78 -0.13 19.74
C ARG A 29 5.32 -1.37 20.48
N LEU A 30 4.35 -2.11 19.94
CA LEU A 30 3.87 -3.36 20.54
C LEU A 30 4.98 -4.42 20.59
N GLY A 31 5.73 -4.60 19.50
CA GLY A 31 6.86 -5.52 19.45
C GLY A 31 7.97 -5.19 20.44
N SER A 32 8.18 -3.90 20.76
CA SER A 32 9.14 -3.49 21.79
C SER A 32 8.70 -3.88 23.21
N VAL A 33 7.39 -3.88 23.48
CA VAL A 33 6.83 -4.27 24.78
C VAL A 33 6.81 -5.78 24.94
N GLU A 34 6.44 -6.51 23.89
CA GLU A 34 6.33 -7.98 23.92
C GLU A 34 7.64 -8.72 23.60
N LYS A 35 8.74 -8.01 23.33
CA LYS A 35 10.04 -8.59 22.90
C LYS A 35 9.90 -9.55 21.70
N MET A 36 8.93 -9.31 20.82
CA MET A 36 8.72 -10.13 19.63
C MET A 36 9.73 -9.83 18.53
N ALA A 37 9.94 -10.80 17.64
CA ALA A 37 10.83 -10.67 16.48
C ALA A 37 10.46 -9.43 15.63
N PRO A 38 11.44 -8.78 14.97
CA PRO A 38 11.28 -7.50 14.28
C PRO A 38 10.49 -7.60 12.96
N LEU A 39 9.26 -8.09 13.01
CA LEU A 39 8.34 -8.23 11.88
C LEU A 39 7.89 -6.88 11.31
N TYR A 40 8.10 -5.78 12.03
CA TYR A 40 7.88 -4.40 11.54
C TYR A 40 8.65 -4.10 10.23
N ARG A 41 9.74 -4.81 9.95
CA ARG A 41 10.50 -4.66 8.69
C ARG A 41 9.67 -4.99 7.46
N TYR A 42 8.73 -5.94 7.56
CA TYR A 42 7.86 -6.32 6.47
C TYR A 42 6.82 -5.24 6.14
N TYR A 43 6.49 -4.36 7.09
CA TYR A 43 5.68 -3.18 6.80
C TYR A 43 6.39 -2.20 5.87
N TYR A 44 7.70 -2.00 6.03
CA TYR A 44 8.46 -1.15 5.10
C TYR A 44 8.50 -1.75 3.70
N VAL A 45 8.59 -3.09 3.58
CA VAL A 45 8.46 -3.78 2.30
C VAL A 45 7.06 -3.55 1.71
N ALA A 46 6.00 -3.66 2.51
CA ALA A 46 4.64 -3.36 2.06
C ALA A 46 4.47 -1.90 1.60
N ILE A 47 5.03 -0.94 2.34
CA ILE A 47 5.03 0.48 1.97
C ILE A 47 5.77 0.71 0.65
N PHE A 48 6.89 0.03 0.43
CA PHE A 48 7.63 0.11 -0.84
C PHE A 48 6.77 -0.36 -2.02
N PHE A 49 6.06 -1.48 -1.89
CA PHE A 49 5.13 -1.95 -2.92
C PHE A 49 3.95 -1.01 -3.13
N LEU A 50 3.38 -0.45 -2.06
CA LEU A 50 2.32 0.55 -2.15
C LEU A 50 2.80 1.84 -2.84
N ALA A 51 4.04 2.26 -2.58
CA ALA A 51 4.65 3.41 -3.24
C ALA A 51 4.79 3.18 -4.76
N ILE A 52 5.21 1.98 -5.19
CA ILE A 52 5.24 1.62 -6.62
C ILE A 52 3.84 1.74 -7.23
N GLY A 53 2.82 1.23 -6.54
CA GLY A 53 1.42 1.36 -6.97
C GLY A 53 0.98 2.82 -7.11
N TYR A 54 1.38 3.68 -6.18
CA TYR A 54 1.11 5.12 -6.21
C TYR A 54 1.82 5.83 -7.38
N PHE A 55 3.10 5.54 -7.61
CA PHE A 55 3.83 6.11 -8.76
C PHE A 55 3.21 5.69 -10.10
N THR A 56 2.77 4.45 -10.22
CA THR A 56 2.07 3.99 -11.42
C THR A 56 0.74 4.72 -11.61
N GLN A 57 -0.01 4.97 -10.54
CA GLN A 57 -1.24 5.76 -10.59
C GLN A 57 -0.98 7.21 -11.04
N LEU A 58 0.08 7.85 -10.56
CA LEU A 58 0.47 9.19 -11.02
C LEU A 58 0.82 9.16 -12.51
N LEU A 59 1.56 8.16 -12.98
CA LEU A 59 1.83 7.97 -14.41
C LEU A 59 0.54 7.80 -15.21
N MET A 60 -0.42 7.00 -14.73
CA MET A 60 -1.72 6.82 -15.39
C MET A 60 -2.45 8.15 -15.58
N VAL A 61 -2.50 8.99 -14.55
CA VAL A 61 -3.17 10.30 -14.61
C VAL A 61 -2.54 11.19 -15.70
N ASN A 62 -1.21 11.12 -15.86
CA ASN A 62 -0.51 11.83 -16.92
C ASN A 62 -0.79 11.22 -18.31
N VAL A 63 -0.83 9.90 -18.43
CA VAL A 63 -1.13 9.17 -19.66
C VAL A 63 -2.54 9.48 -20.16
N TYR A 64 -3.55 9.51 -19.27
CA TYR A 64 -4.91 9.87 -19.64
C TYR A 64 -5.05 11.35 -20.06
N SER A 65 -4.24 12.24 -19.50
CA SER A 65 -4.25 13.67 -19.85
C SER A 65 -3.57 13.97 -21.18
N ALA A 66 -2.54 13.20 -21.57
CA ALA A 66 -1.79 13.41 -22.80
C ALA A 66 -1.30 12.08 -23.41
N PRO A 67 -2.21 11.27 -23.98
CA PRO A 67 -1.89 9.91 -24.45
C PRO A 67 -0.88 9.87 -25.60
N GLU A 68 -0.77 10.94 -26.40
CA GLU A 68 0.15 11.02 -27.54
C GLU A 68 1.64 11.07 -27.15
N ASN A 69 1.95 11.45 -25.91
CA ASN A 69 3.32 11.54 -25.41
C ASN A 69 3.87 10.23 -24.85
N PHE A 70 3.03 9.19 -24.74
CA PHE A 70 3.40 7.93 -24.10
C PHE A 70 3.42 6.78 -25.11
N PRO A 71 4.39 5.87 -25.00
CA PRO A 71 4.48 4.74 -25.91
C PRO A 71 3.31 3.75 -25.69
N ALA A 72 2.90 3.07 -26.76
CA ALA A 72 1.66 2.26 -26.82
C ALA A 72 1.56 1.12 -25.78
N TRP A 73 2.68 0.71 -25.19
CA TRP A 73 2.70 -0.30 -24.12
C TRP A 73 2.24 0.26 -22.77
N VAL A 74 2.38 1.57 -22.53
CA VAL A 74 1.96 2.26 -21.28
C VAL A 74 0.48 2.61 -21.32
N THR A 75 -0.07 2.90 -22.50
CA THR A 75 -1.51 3.15 -22.71
C THR A 75 -2.34 1.86 -22.74
N SER A 76 -1.69 0.69 -22.78
CA SER A 76 -2.36 -0.61 -22.75
C SER A 76 -3.00 -0.91 -21.39
N SER A 77 -4.15 -1.58 -21.39
CA SER A 77 -4.90 -1.97 -20.17
C SER A 77 -4.13 -2.90 -19.22
N TRP A 78 -3.03 -3.51 -19.67
CA TRP A 78 -2.19 -4.39 -18.85
C TRP A 78 -1.25 -3.62 -17.91
N PHE A 79 -0.81 -2.43 -18.30
CA PHE A 79 0.07 -1.57 -17.49
C PHE A 79 -0.55 -1.13 -16.15
N PRO A 80 -1.83 -0.66 -16.08
CA PRO A 80 -2.49 -0.39 -14.81
C PRO A 80 -2.59 -1.63 -13.92
N LEU A 81 -2.91 -2.78 -14.51
CA LEU A 81 -3.11 -4.04 -13.82
C LEU A 81 -1.82 -4.47 -13.11
N LEU A 82 -0.71 -4.49 -13.85
CA LEU A 82 0.57 -4.95 -13.31
C LEU A 82 1.30 -3.90 -12.48
N GLY A 83 1.19 -2.62 -12.80
CA GLY A 83 1.92 -1.56 -12.09
C GLY A 83 1.16 -0.97 -10.90
N HIS A 84 -0.17 -0.96 -10.91
CA HIS A 84 -0.98 -0.43 -9.81
C HIS A 84 -1.62 -1.53 -8.98
N HIS A 85 -2.42 -2.42 -9.58
CA HIS A 85 -3.21 -3.38 -8.82
C HIS A 85 -2.37 -4.49 -8.17
N VAL A 86 -1.38 -5.06 -8.87
CA VAL A 86 -0.54 -6.14 -8.33
C VAL A 86 0.31 -5.67 -7.14
N PRO A 87 1.07 -4.57 -7.21
CA PRO A 87 1.85 -4.09 -6.06
C PRO A 87 0.98 -3.70 -4.88
N LEU A 88 -0.19 -3.12 -5.15
CA LEU A 88 -1.14 -2.73 -4.10
C LEU A 88 -1.72 -3.96 -3.40
N ALA A 89 -2.12 -4.99 -4.14
CA ALA A 89 -2.57 -6.25 -3.57
C ALA A 89 -1.48 -6.92 -2.72
N ILE A 90 -0.24 -7.00 -3.23
CA ILE A 90 0.90 -7.56 -2.51
C ILE A 90 1.18 -6.79 -1.22
N GLY A 91 1.25 -5.45 -1.31
CA GLY A 91 1.48 -4.59 -0.15
C GLY A 91 0.39 -4.78 0.91
N VAL A 92 -0.88 -4.81 0.50
CA VAL A 92 -2.01 -5.02 1.40
C VAL A 92 -1.97 -6.40 2.06
N THR A 93 -1.70 -7.46 1.29
CA THR A 93 -1.60 -8.82 1.83
C THR A 93 -0.46 -8.95 2.84
N ILE A 94 0.71 -8.39 2.55
CA ILE A 94 1.84 -8.39 3.49
C ILE A 94 1.46 -7.67 4.78
N GLY A 95 0.87 -6.47 4.68
CA GLY A 95 0.42 -5.74 5.87
C GLY A 95 -0.58 -6.55 6.68
N LEU A 96 -1.60 -7.11 6.02
CA LEU A 96 -2.62 -7.92 6.69
C LEU A 96 -2.02 -9.13 7.41
N VAL A 97 -1.12 -9.89 6.76
CA VAL A 97 -0.45 -11.04 7.37
C VAL A 97 0.38 -10.62 8.58
N VAL A 98 1.10 -9.49 8.49
CA VAL A 98 1.92 -8.99 9.60
C VAL A 98 1.07 -8.47 10.75
N THR A 99 -0.01 -7.70 10.48
CA THR A 99 -0.98 -7.28 11.50
C THR A 99 -1.56 -8.49 12.19
N TRP A 100 -2.02 -9.47 11.41
CA TRP A 100 -2.63 -10.68 11.93
C TRP A 100 -1.66 -11.44 12.83
N ARG A 101 -0.40 -11.56 12.44
CA ARG A 101 0.64 -12.22 13.24
C ARG A 101 0.86 -11.52 14.59
N TYR A 102 0.92 -10.19 14.61
CA TYR A 102 1.05 -9.42 15.86
C TYR A 102 -0.20 -9.49 16.73
N TRP A 103 -1.38 -9.33 16.13
CA TRP A 103 -2.65 -9.21 16.85
C TRP A 103 -3.23 -10.59 17.24
N SER A 104 -2.75 -11.67 16.63
CA SER A 104 -3.07 -13.05 17.01
C SER A 104 -2.78 -13.32 18.49
N TRP A 105 -1.73 -12.71 19.06
CA TRP A 105 -1.42 -12.86 20.47
C TRP A 105 -2.52 -12.21 21.34
N LEU A 106 -2.97 -11.01 20.98
CA LEU A 106 -4.05 -10.27 21.66
C LEU A 106 -5.35 -11.09 21.73
N VAL A 107 -5.71 -11.77 20.65
CA VAL A 107 -6.91 -12.64 20.61
C VAL A 107 -6.72 -13.91 21.46
N THR A 108 -5.48 -14.38 21.59
CA THR A 108 -5.17 -15.60 22.35
C THR A 108 -5.12 -15.33 23.86
N GLU A 109 -4.59 -14.19 24.29
CA GLU A 109 -4.51 -13.79 25.70
C GLU A 109 -5.89 -13.49 26.29
N TYR A 110 -6.80 -12.86 25.52
CA TYR A 110 -8.17 -12.54 25.98
C TYR A 110 -9.08 -13.77 26.19
N ARG A 111 -8.61 -14.97 25.82
CA ARG A 111 -9.36 -16.23 25.96
C ARG A 111 -9.00 -17.02 27.22
N LYS A 112 -8.08 -16.53 28.05
CA LYS A 112 -7.76 -17.11 29.37
C LYS A 112 -8.39 -16.29 30.48
#